data_AF-A0A6C9EIT6-F1
#
_entry.id   AF-A0A6C9EIT6-F1
#
_cell.length_a   1.000
_cell.length_b   1.000
_cell.length_c   1.000
_cell.angle_alpha   90.00
_cell.angle_beta   90.00
_cell.angle_gamma   90.00
#
_symmetry.space_group_name_H-M   'P 1'
#
loop_
_entity.id
_entity.type
_entity.pdbx_description
1 polymer ?
#
loop_
_entity_poly.entity_id
_entity_poly.type
_entity_poly.pdbx_seq_one_letter_code
_entity_poly.pdbx_strand_id
1 'polypeptide(L)'
;DSAECGRLLVRVMKHPEELDSRRKEIIEALNKTAKPYFGDLASMTYLEWARRFAELAFPWADPTYADRFQHLLQRIEARVNDTDSGEFTSKLFAADGVSAEEAAAADLLTHDDILADPAPALEKLALAYPQTADLKVVPTDVAWFPVLVREYPKPMPFVPVIDNDLLRWWGQDQLWQSEDQRYSADSVRAIPGPISVAGITTIDEPIADILGRFETAAIKRVQDEQQAADAAENDDFAALGEATSAEDFIRKSPNISWVGHITDNPAYGTALGDQYYEIRAFDAAAGKYDLDIHLDTYWDNDPDGGTSKHAARDIVIPLIVEGTEPGRVPVVDRERLIPDVYAMLAATAGIGNTAITGDKLTEMPQL
;
A
#
# COMPACT_ATOMS: atom_id res chain seq x y z
N ASP A 1 -19.83 20.30 8.81
CA ASP A 1 -20.98 19.37 8.83
C ASP A 1 -20.72 18.01 9.45
N SER A 2 -19.66 17.27 9.04
CA SER A 2 -19.39 15.91 9.53
C SER A 2 -19.33 15.79 11.07
N ALA A 3 -18.64 16.71 11.74
CA ALA A 3 -18.54 16.71 13.20
C ALA A 3 -19.89 16.96 13.92
N GLU A 4 -20.79 17.73 13.32
CA GLU A 4 -22.14 17.96 13.87
C GLU A 4 -22.99 16.71 13.75
N CYS A 5 -22.98 16.07 12.57
CA CYS A 5 -23.65 14.79 12.36
C CYS A 5 -23.14 13.74 13.35
N GLY A 6 -21.81 13.59 13.50
CA GLY A 6 -21.20 12.66 14.45
C GLY A 6 -21.68 12.88 15.90
N ARG A 7 -21.80 14.14 16.37
CA ARG A 7 -22.34 14.44 17.70
C ARG A 7 -23.81 14.05 17.84
N LEU A 8 -24.62 14.33 16.83
CA LEU A 8 -26.03 13.94 16.79
C LEU A 8 -26.18 12.41 16.86
N LEU A 9 -25.43 11.68 16.04
CA LEU A 9 -25.49 10.21 16.03
C LEU A 9 -25.02 9.58 17.34
N VAL A 10 -23.98 10.14 17.98
CA VAL A 10 -23.55 9.70 19.32
C VAL A 10 -24.63 9.95 20.37
N ARG A 11 -25.39 11.06 20.27
CA ARG A 11 -26.53 11.30 21.17
C ARG A 11 -27.62 10.26 20.96
N VAL A 12 -28.03 10.02 19.72
CA VAL A 12 -29.09 9.07 19.38
C VAL A 12 -28.70 7.64 19.80
N MET A 13 -27.42 7.26 19.68
CA MET A 13 -26.93 5.98 20.21
C MET A 13 -27.09 5.86 21.73
N LYS A 14 -26.90 6.96 22.48
CA LYS A 14 -27.08 6.99 23.95
C LYS A 14 -28.55 7.12 24.38
N HIS A 15 -29.40 7.60 23.48
CA HIS A 15 -30.83 7.88 23.68
C HIS A 15 -31.63 7.31 22.48
N PRO A 16 -31.67 5.97 22.32
CA PRO A 16 -32.28 5.34 21.15
C PRO A 16 -33.77 5.67 20.99
N GLU A 17 -34.47 6.01 22.09
CA GLU A 17 -35.84 6.50 22.08
C GLU A 17 -36.04 7.82 21.29
N GLU A 18 -34.97 8.59 21.08
CA GLU A 18 -35.01 9.83 20.30
C GLU A 18 -34.92 9.59 18.77
N LEU A 19 -34.60 8.37 18.32
CA LEU A 19 -34.33 8.04 16.91
C LEU A 19 -35.48 8.47 15.98
N ASP A 20 -36.70 8.05 16.29
CA ASP A 20 -37.87 8.32 15.44
C ASP A 20 -38.27 9.79 15.48
N SER A 21 -38.27 10.40 16.67
CA SER A 21 -38.65 11.81 16.82
C SER A 21 -37.66 12.78 16.16
N ARG A 22 -36.39 12.37 16.03
CA ARG A 22 -35.32 13.13 15.34
C ARG A 22 -35.04 12.67 13.92
N ARG A 23 -35.80 11.72 13.36
CA ARG A 23 -35.51 11.13 12.03
C ARG A 23 -35.21 12.19 10.96
N LYS A 24 -36.02 13.25 10.90
CA LYS A 24 -35.84 14.35 9.95
C LYS A 24 -34.51 15.09 10.16
N GLU A 25 -34.18 15.45 11.39
CA GLU A 25 -32.92 16.11 11.78
C GLU A 25 -31.72 15.23 11.41
N ILE A 26 -31.82 13.92 11.65
CA ILE A 26 -30.80 12.94 11.30
C ILE A 26 -30.56 12.89 9.80
N ILE A 27 -31.63 12.80 8.99
CA ILE A 27 -31.51 12.78 7.52
C ILE A 27 -30.87 14.08 7.01
N GLU A 28 -31.32 15.23 7.52
CA GLU A 28 -30.74 16.53 7.16
C GLU A 28 -29.26 16.62 7.52
N ALA A 29 -28.85 16.07 8.67
CA ALA A 29 -27.45 16.03 9.09
C ALA A 29 -26.62 15.07 8.21
N LEU A 30 -27.11 13.86 7.96
CA LEU A 30 -26.43 12.86 7.11
C LEU A 30 -26.18 13.40 5.71
N ASN A 31 -27.17 14.05 5.10
CA ASN A 31 -27.10 14.56 3.73
C ASN A 31 -26.12 15.73 3.54
N LYS A 32 -25.62 16.32 4.63
CA LYS A 32 -24.53 17.31 4.60
C LYS A 32 -23.14 16.67 4.72
N THR A 33 -23.06 15.37 4.94
CA THR A 33 -21.79 14.63 5.07
C THR A 33 -21.45 13.88 3.79
N ALA A 34 -20.21 13.38 3.72
CA ALA A 34 -19.76 12.50 2.65
C ALA A 34 -20.48 11.13 2.62
N LYS A 35 -21.34 10.83 3.62
CA LYS A 35 -22.11 9.59 3.72
C LYS A 35 -23.61 9.90 3.91
N PRO A 36 -24.32 10.34 2.85
CA PRO A 36 -25.72 10.74 2.93
C PRO A 36 -26.64 9.57 3.24
N TYR A 37 -27.89 9.87 3.61
CA TYR A 37 -28.91 8.84 3.69
C TYR A 37 -29.31 8.40 2.29
N PHE A 38 -29.41 7.09 2.07
CA PHE A 38 -29.80 6.53 0.78
C PHE A 38 -31.23 6.96 0.41
N GLY A 39 -32.14 6.89 1.37
CA GLY A 39 -33.56 7.19 1.25
C GLY A 39 -34.45 6.01 1.68
N ASP A 40 -35.76 6.25 1.80
CA ASP A 40 -36.73 5.23 2.21
C ASP A 40 -37.06 4.31 1.02
N LEU A 41 -36.40 3.15 0.91
CA LEU A 41 -36.56 2.22 -0.23
C LEU A 41 -38.02 1.81 -0.50
N ALA A 42 -38.82 1.62 0.55
CA ALA A 42 -40.23 1.25 0.41
C ALA A 42 -41.06 2.30 -0.36
N SER A 43 -40.58 3.55 -0.42
CA SER A 43 -41.20 4.63 -1.20
C SER A 43 -40.63 4.76 -2.61
N MET A 44 -39.51 4.10 -2.92
CA MET A 44 -38.84 4.15 -4.22
C MET A 44 -39.41 3.11 -5.17
N THR A 45 -39.31 3.39 -6.47
CA THR A 45 -39.44 2.39 -7.53
C THR A 45 -38.12 1.64 -7.73
N TYR A 46 -38.14 0.49 -8.39
CA TYR A 46 -36.90 -0.24 -8.68
C TYR A 46 -35.91 0.57 -9.52
N LEU A 47 -36.41 1.34 -10.49
CA LEU A 47 -35.55 2.21 -11.29
C LEU A 47 -34.98 3.38 -10.48
N GLU A 48 -35.76 3.96 -9.56
CA GLU A 48 -35.27 4.97 -8.61
C GLU A 48 -34.18 4.40 -7.69
N TRP A 49 -34.35 3.17 -7.21
CA TRP A 49 -33.36 2.48 -6.38
C TRP A 49 -32.03 2.27 -7.13
N ALA A 50 -32.06 1.74 -8.35
CA ALA A 50 -30.86 1.55 -9.17
C ALA A 50 -30.16 2.88 -9.47
N ARG A 51 -30.93 3.91 -9.88
CA ARG A 51 -30.37 5.26 -10.15
C ARG A 51 -29.72 5.86 -8.92
N ARG A 52 -30.36 5.77 -7.75
CA ARG A 52 -29.83 6.30 -6.49
C ARG A 52 -28.55 5.59 -6.06
N PHE A 53 -28.45 4.29 -6.31
CA PHE A 53 -27.22 3.53 -6.05
C PHE A 53 -26.06 4.07 -6.89
N ALA A 54 -26.24 4.18 -8.20
CA ALA A 54 -25.23 4.71 -9.10
C ALA A 54 -24.87 6.16 -8.76
N GLU A 55 -25.86 7.02 -8.51
CA GLU A 55 -25.67 8.45 -8.14
C GLU A 55 -24.74 8.62 -6.94
N LEU A 56 -24.88 7.78 -5.92
CA LEU A 56 -24.12 7.91 -4.68
C LEU A 56 -22.77 7.17 -4.70
N ALA A 57 -22.62 6.14 -5.55
CA ALA A 57 -21.45 5.28 -5.54
C ALA A 57 -20.48 5.52 -6.71
N PHE A 58 -20.95 6.09 -7.82
CA PHE A 58 -20.12 6.40 -9.00
C PHE A 58 -19.49 7.81 -8.90
N PRO A 59 -18.24 8.03 -9.33
CA PRO A 59 -17.28 7.00 -9.78
C PRO A 59 -16.85 6.04 -8.68
N TRP A 60 -16.64 4.77 -9.04
CA TRP A 60 -16.37 3.69 -8.08
C TRP A 60 -15.08 3.95 -7.31
N ALA A 61 -15.17 4.18 -6.00
CA ALA A 61 -13.97 4.28 -5.15
C ALA A 61 -13.32 2.91 -4.89
N ASP A 62 -14.05 1.83 -5.15
CA ASP A 62 -13.63 0.44 -5.01
C ASP A 62 -14.38 -0.41 -6.05
N PRO A 63 -13.71 -1.35 -6.74
CA PRO A 63 -14.36 -2.20 -7.77
C PRO A 63 -15.58 -2.96 -7.24
N THR A 64 -15.60 -3.32 -5.95
CA THR A 64 -16.73 -4.04 -5.35
C THR A 64 -18.02 -3.22 -5.26
N TYR A 65 -17.98 -1.91 -5.55
CA TYR A 65 -19.20 -1.11 -5.72
C TYR A 65 -19.91 -1.45 -7.03
N ALA A 66 -19.16 -1.71 -8.11
CA ALA A 66 -19.69 -2.18 -9.38
C ALA A 66 -20.26 -3.60 -9.23
N ASP A 67 -19.59 -4.50 -8.50
CA ASP A 67 -20.12 -5.84 -8.18
C ASP A 67 -21.50 -5.75 -7.53
N ARG A 68 -21.63 -4.96 -6.46
CA ARG A 68 -22.91 -4.76 -5.76
C ARG A 68 -23.96 -4.08 -6.64
N PHE A 69 -23.56 -3.18 -7.53
CA PHE A 69 -24.48 -2.57 -8.47
C PHE A 69 -25.01 -3.59 -9.49
N GLN A 70 -24.15 -4.47 -10.01
CA GLN A 70 -24.55 -5.57 -10.88
C GLN A 70 -25.49 -6.54 -10.14
N HIS A 71 -25.17 -6.94 -8.91
CA HIS A 71 -26.05 -7.80 -8.09
C HIS A 71 -27.41 -7.15 -7.81
N LEU A 72 -27.44 -5.82 -7.59
CA LEU A 72 -28.70 -5.07 -7.50
C LEU A 72 -29.51 -5.19 -8.79
N LEU A 73 -28.90 -4.95 -9.94
CA LEU A 73 -29.59 -5.01 -11.24
C LEU A 73 -30.09 -6.41 -11.55
N GLN A 74 -29.30 -7.46 -11.26
CA GLN A 74 -29.71 -8.86 -11.39
C GLN A 74 -30.89 -9.19 -10.45
N ARG A 75 -30.89 -8.66 -9.22
CA ARG A 75 -32.01 -8.84 -8.28
C ARG A 75 -33.28 -8.16 -8.79
N ILE A 76 -33.15 -6.95 -9.33
CA ILE A 76 -34.28 -6.22 -9.95
C ILE A 76 -34.81 -7.01 -11.13
N GLU A 77 -33.92 -7.47 -12.03
CA GLU A 77 -34.28 -8.25 -13.21
C GLU A 77 -35.04 -9.53 -12.82
N ALA A 78 -34.53 -10.30 -11.86
CA ALA A 78 -35.19 -11.50 -11.34
C ALA A 78 -36.55 -11.22 -10.70
N ARG A 79 -36.78 -10.00 -10.18
CA ARG A 79 -38.06 -9.61 -9.58
C ARG A 79 -39.11 -9.26 -10.63
N VAL A 80 -38.71 -8.62 -11.73
CA VAL A 80 -39.63 -8.07 -12.72
C VAL A 80 -39.78 -8.96 -13.96
N ASN A 81 -39.02 -10.04 -14.05
CA ASN A 81 -39.18 -11.09 -15.05
C ASN A 81 -40.48 -11.87 -14.83
N ASP A 82 -41.15 -12.28 -15.92
CA ASP A 82 -42.39 -13.08 -15.87
C ASP A 82 -42.15 -14.55 -15.47
N THR A 83 -40.89 -14.98 -15.35
CA THR A 83 -40.51 -16.34 -14.98
C THR A 83 -40.50 -16.51 -13.46
N ASP A 84 -41.54 -17.16 -12.91
CA ASP A 84 -41.72 -17.33 -11.46
C ASP A 84 -40.73 -18.30 -10.78
N SER A 85 -40.10 -19.20 -11.54
CA SER A 85 -39.15 -20.20 -11.00
C SER A 85 -38.19 -20.73 -12.06
N GLY A 86 -36.98 -21.13 -11.63
CA GLY A 86 -35.96 -21.68 -12.51
C GLY A 86 -34.97 -20.61 -13.00
N GLU A 87 -34.31 -20.90 -14.12
CA GLU A 87 -33.39 -19.98 -14.78
C GLU A 87 -34.10 -19.17 -15.87
N PHE A 88 -33.65 -17.95 -16.10
CA PHE A 88 -34.09 -17.13 -17.22
C PHE A 88 -32.87 -16.50 -17.91
N THR A 89 -33.00 -16.20 -19.20
CA THR A 89 -31.96 -15.48 -19.94
C THR A 89 -32.01 -13.99 -19.58
N SER A 90 -30.92 -13.46 -19.03
CA SER A 90 -30.80 -12.04 -18.75
C SER A 90 -30.90 -11.23 -20.05
N LYS A 91 -31.66 -10.13 -20.00
CA LYS A 91 -31.72 -9.10 -21.06
C LYS A 91 -30.70 -7.98 -20.81
N LEU A 92 -30.04 -7.99 -19.66
CA LEU A 92 -29.09 -6.97 -19.26
C LEU A 92 -27.64 -7.43 -19.42
N PHE A 93 -27.35 -8.64 -18.93
CA PHE A 93 -25.98 -9.10 -18.74
C PHE A 93 -25.64 -10.34 -19.55
N ALA A 94 -24.41 -10.37 -20.06
CA ALA A 94 -23.83 -11.58 -20.62
C ALA A 94 -23.52 -12.58 -19.49
N ALA A 95 -23.50 -13.87 -19.82
CA ALA A 95 -23.06 -14.90 -18.89
C ALA A 95 -21.55 -14.80 -18.63
N ASP A 96 -21.10 -15.31 -17.49
CA ASP A 96 -19.68 -15.32 -17.13
C ASP A 96 -18.84 -16.05 -18.20
N GLY A 97 -17.71 -15.45 -18.58
CA GLY A 97 -16.78 -16.00 -19.57
C GLY A 97 -17.12 -15.70 -21.04
N VAL A 98 -18.22 -15.00 -21.33
CA VAL A 98 -18.53 -14.47 -22.66
C VAL A 98 -17.60 -13.29 -22.97
N SER A 99 -17.04 -13.23 -24.19
CA SER A 99 -16.15 -12.12 -24.56
C SER A 99 -16.92 -10.81 -24.71
N ALA A 100 -16.24 -9.67 -24.57
CA ALA A 100 -16.88 -8.35 -24.76
C ALA A 100 -17.47 -8.19 -26.17
N GLU A 101 -16.83 -8.75 -27.20
CA GLU A 101 -17.33 -8.75 -28.57
C GLU A 101 -18.60 -9.58 -28.74
N GLU A 102 -18.65 -10.76 -28.11
CA GLU A 102 -19.82 -11.64 -28.13
C GLU A 102 -21.00 -11.01 -27.36
N ALA A 103 -20.73 -10.43 -26.20
CA ALA A 103 -21.71 -9.70 -25.40
C ALA A 103 -22.29 -8.51 -26.19
N ALA A 104 -21.44 -7.69 -26.80
CA ALA A 104 -21.87 -6.57 -27.64
C ALA A 104 -22.69 -7.02 -28.85
N ALA A 105 -22.33 -8.13 -29.49
CA ALA A 105 -23.08 -8.69 -30.62
C ALA A 105 -24.49 -9.17 -30.21
N ALA A 106 -24.65 -9.62 -28.97
CA ALA A 106 -25.93 -10.01 -28.39
C ALA A 106 -26.71 -8.84 -27.77
N ASP A 107 -26.18 -7.60 -27.84
CA ASP A 107 -26.64 -6.46 -27.05
C ASP A 107 -26.82 -6.87 -25.58
N LEU A 108 -25.72 -7.25 -24.92
CA LEU A 108 -25.62 -7.56 -23.50
C LEU A 108 -24.41 -6.85 -22.89
N LEU A 109 -24.47 -6.55 -21.60
CA LEU A 109 -23.41 -5.88 -20.85
C LEU A 109 -22.52 -6.91 -20.13
N THR A 110 -21.23 -6.63 -20.10
CA THR A 110 -20.25 -7.33 -19.27
C THR A 110 -20.04 -6.60 -17.93
N HIS A 111 -19.31 -7.22 -17.02
CA HIS A 111 -18.91 -6.57 -15.78
C HIS A 111 -18.01 -5.35 -16.03
N ASP A 112 -17.12 -5.41 -17.03
CA ASP A 112 -16.23 -4.30 -17.39
C ASP A 112 -17.02 -3.08 -17.88
N ASP A 113 -18.16 -3.29 -18.55
CA ASP A 113 -19.05 -2.18 -18.94
C ASP A 113 -19.61 -1.47 -17.69
N ILE A 114 -19.97 -2.21 -16.63
CA ILE A 114 -20.44 -1.64 -15.37
C ILE A 114 -19.32 -0.91 -14.63
N LEU A 115 -18.11 -1.47 -14.63
CA LEU A 115 -16.93 -0.83 -14.05
C LEU A 115 -16.62 0.50 -14.75
N ALA A 116 -16.83 0.57 -16.06
CA ALA A 116 -16.60 1.79 -16.83
C ALA A 116 -17.68 2.86 -16.60
N ASP A 117 -18.96 2.50 -16.73
CA ASP A 117 -20.08 3.44 -16.61
C ASP A 117 -21.40 2.72 -16.23
N PRO A 118 -22.09 3.10 -15.15
CA PRO A 118 -23.40 2.53 -14.81
C PRO A 118 -24.55 2.99 -15.73
N ALA A 119 -24.39 4.10 -16.47
CA ALA A 119 -25.49 4.70 -17.23
C ALA A 119 -26.09 3.77 -18.31
N PRO A 120 -25.29 3.06 -19.14
CA PRO A 120 -25.81 2.10 -20.12
C PRO A 120 -26.67 1.01 -19.48
N ALA A 121 -26.29 0.53 -18.28
CA ALA A 121 -27.05 -0.48 -17.56
C ALA A 121 -28.40 0.03 -17.05
N LEU A 122 -28.44 1.28 -16.58
CA LEU A 122 -29.69 1.94 -16.15
C LEU A 122 -30.64 2.17 -17.33
N GLU A 123 -30.11 2.61 -18.48
CA GLU A 123 -30.89 2.81 -19.71
C GLU A 123 -31.46 1.48 -20.21
N LYS A 124 -30.63 0.44 -20.24
CA LYS A 124 -31.03 -0.91 -20.65
C LYS A 124 -32.07 -1.52 -19.72
N LEU A 125 -31.94 -1.35 -18.40
CA LEU A 125 -32.95 -1.75 -17.42
C LEU A 125 -34.29 -1.07 -17.71
N ALA A 126 -34.29 0.25 -17.91
CA ALA A 126 -35.50 1.02 -18.16
C ALA A 126 -36.19 0.63 -19.48
N LEU A 127 -35.41 0.30 -20.52
CA LEU A 127 -35.92 -0.12 -21.82
C LEU A 127 -36.44 -1.56 -21.81
N ALA A 128 -35.68 -2.50 -21.24
CA ALA A 128 -36.02 -3.92 -21.22
C ALA A 128 -37.17 -4.25 -20.24
N TYR A 129 -37.28 -3.46 -19.17
CA TYR A 129 -38.28 -3.63 -18.11
C TYR A 129 -38.93 -2.29 -17.71
N PRO A 130 -39.80 -1.71 -18.56
CA PRO A 130 -40.42 -0.40 -18.31
C PRO A 130 -41.21 -0.32 -16.99
N GLN A 131 -41.78 -1.44 -16.54
CA GLN A 131 -42.52 -1.53 -15.27
C GLN A 131 -41.67 -1.17 -14.04
N THR A 132 -40.34 -1.22 -14.13
CA THR A 132 -39.43 -0.81 -13.04
C THR A 132 -39.57 0.67 -12.66
N ALA A 133 -40.10 1.49 -13.57
CA ALA A 133 -40.38 2.90 -13.33
C ALA A 133 -41.60 3.14 -12.43
N ASP A 134 -42.50 2.17 -12.30
CA ASP A 134 -43.76 2.30 -11.54
C ASP A 134 -43.81 1.36 -10.33
N LEU A 135 -43.22 0.16 -10.45
CA LEU A 135 -43.23 -0.85 -9.39
C LEU A 135 -42.38 -0.40 -8.19
N LYS A 136 -43.05 -0.28 -7.04
CA LYS A 136 -42.39 0.01 -5.75
C LYS A 136 -41.60 -1.20 -5.26
N VAL A 137 -40.50 -0.91 -4.56
CA VAL A 137 -39.64 -1.95 -3.97
C VAL A 137 -40.44 -2.72 -2.92
N VAL A 138 -40.49 -4.05 -3.06
CA VAL A 138 -41.26 -4.90 -2.16
C VAL A 138 -40.54 -5.11 -0.82
N PRO A 139 -41.26 -5.39 0.27
CA PRO A 139 -40.67 -5.52 1.61
C PRO A 139 -39.51 -6.52 1.70
N THR A 140 -39.56 -7.63 0.95
CA THR A 140 -38.47 -8.62 0.95
C THR A 140 -37.18 -8.09 0.34
N ASP A 141 -37.25 -7.22 -0.66
CA ASP A 141 -36.06 -6.63 -1.28
C ASP A 141 -35.55 -5.42 -0.48
N VAL A 142 -36.44 -4.68 0.19
CA VAL A 142 -36.06 -3.69 1.22
C VAL A 142 -35.24 -4.35 2.33
N ALA A 143 -35.68 -5.52 2.83
CA ALA A 143 -34.97 -6.28 3.85
C ALA A 143 -33.64 -6.88 3.35
N TRP A 144 -33.50 -7.13 2.05
CA TRP A 144 -32.28 -7.64 1.44
C TRP A 144 -31.22 -6.55 1.21
N PHE A 145 -31.61 -5.28 1.02
CA PHE A 145 -30.66 -4.20 0.71
C PHE A 145 -29.49 -4.07 1.72
N PRO A 146 -29.69 -4.14 3.04
CA PRO A 146 -28.58 -4.14 4.00
C PRO A 146 -27.63 -5.34 3.85
N VAL A 147 -28.11 -6.47 3.32
CA VAL A 147 -27.28 -7.65 3.01
C VAL A 147 -26.39 -7.36 1.81
N LEU A 148 -26.95 -6.82 0.73
CA LEU A 148 -26.19 -6.37 -0.44
C LEU A 148 -25.12 -5.35 -0.05
N VAL A 149 -25.48 -4.34 0.75
CA VAL A 149 -24.55 -3.27 1.15
C VAL A 149 -23.36 -3.81 1.95
N ARG A 150 -23.54 -4.92 2.66
CA ARG A 150 -22.52 -5.60 3.48
C ARG A 150 -21.85 -6.79 2.78
N GLU A 151 -22.13 -7.03 1.52
CA GLU A 151 -21.61 -8.19 0.78
C GLU A 151 -20.07 -8.23 0.73
N TYR A 152 -19.43 -7.05 0.67
CA TYR A 152 -17.98 -6.92 0.62
C TYR A 152 -17.43 -6.09 1.79
N PRO A 153 -16.13 -6.25 2.16
CA PRO A 153 -15.53 -5.54 3.29
C PRO A 153 -15.54 -4.02 3.15
N LYS A 154 -15.40 -3.47 1.93
CA LYS A 154 -15.43 -2.02 1.66
C LYS A 154 -16.86 -1.49 1.87
N PRO A 155 -17.14 -0.65 2.88
CA PRO A 155 -18.49 -0.15 3.13
C PRO A 155 -18.97 0.81 2.02
N MET A 156 -20.26 0.79 1.69
CA MET A 156 -20.84 1.74 0.71
C MET A 156 -20.74 3.20 1.20
N PRO A 157 -20.63 4.18 0.27
CA PRO A 157 -20.50 5.61 0.59
C PRO A 157 -21.85 6.27 0.98
N PHE A 158 -22.77 5.51 1.57
CA PHE A 158 -24.07 6.01 2.02
C PHE A 158 -24.58 5.22 3.23
N VAL A 159 -25.55 5.78 3.94
CA VAL A 159 -26.27 5.10 5.03
C VAL A 159 -27.51 4.41 4.44
N PRO A 160 -27.60 3.07 4.45
CA PRO A 160 -28.69 2.36 3.77
C PRO A 160 -30.01 2.39 4.55
N VAL A 161 -29.94 2.39 5.88
CA VAL A 161 -31.09 2.34 6.78
C VAL A 161 -30.84 3.20 8.03
N ILE A 162 -31.92 3.71 8.61
CA ILE A 162 -31.90 4.41 9.89
C ILE A 162 -32.53 3.46 10.92
N ASP A 163 -31.67 2.85 11.73
CA ASP A 163 -32.00 1.88 12.76
C ASP A 163 -31.08 2.05 13.98
N ASN A 164 -31.13 1.11 14.93
CA ASN A 164 -30.27 1.15 16.12
C ASN A 164 -28.77 0.97 15.83
N ASP A 165 -28.41 0.56 14.61
CA ASP A 165 -27.02 0.44 14.13
C ASP A 165 -26.54 1.72 13.41
N LEU A 166 -27.30 2.81 13.41
CA LEU A 166 -27.02 4.03 12.65
C LEU A 166 -25.59 4.57 12.82
N LEU A 167 -25.06 4.63 14.06
CA LEU A 167 -23.69 5.09 14.28
C LEU A 167 -22.66 4.16 13.63
N ARG A 168 -22.93 2.85 13.60
CA ARG A 168 -22.08 1.87 12.91
C ARG A 168 -22.17 2.05 11.40
N TRP A 169 -23.37 2.20 10.84
CA TRP A 169 -23.57 2.45 9.42
C TRP A 169 -22.80 3.67 8.94
N TRP A 170 -22.94 4.79 9.65
CA TRP A 170 -22.28 6.04 9.30
C TRP A 170 -20.78 6.03 9.62
N GLY A 171 -20.40 5.54 10.81
CA GLY A 171 -19.03 5.63 11.34
C GLY A 171 -18.00 4.71 10.68
N GLN A 172 -18.44 3.72 9.88
CA GLN A 172 -17.54 2.84 9.15
C GLN A 172 -16.87 3.56 7.97
N ASP A 173 -15.54 3.38 7.87
CA ASP A 173 -14.69 3.78 6.74
C ASP A 173 -14.91 5.23 6.27
N GLN A 174 -14.66 6.17 7.18
CA GLN A 174 -14.96 7.61 7.03
C GLN A 174 -13.70 8.49 6.84
N LEU A 175 -12.53 7.90 6.63
CA LEU A 175 -11.28 8.66 6.58
C LEU A 175 -10.77 8.90 5.15
N TRP A 176 -10.98 7.97 4.22
CA TRP A 176 -10.44 8.11 2.85
C TRP A 176 -11.08 9.27 2.07
N GLN A 177 -12.29 9.69 2.46
CA GLN A 177 -13.01 10.78 1.81
C GLN A 177 -12.28 12.13 1.94
N SER A 178 -11.41 12.32 2.95
CA SER A 178 -10.60 13.54 3.06
C SER A 178 -9.54 13.67 1.98
N GLU A 179 -9.21 12.57 1.29
CA GLU A 179 -8.23 12.51 0.20
C GLU A 179 -8.91 12.51 -1.19
N ASP A 180 -10.23 12.66 -1.24
CA ASP A 180 -11.01 12.64 -2.48
C ASP A 180 -11.67 13.99 -2.75
N GLN A 181 -11.25 14.63 -3.84
CA GLN A 181 -11.67 15.98 -4.22
C GLN A 181 -13.17 16.11 -4.54
N ARG A 182 -13.90 15.00 -4.70
CA ARG A 182 -15.35 15.01 -4.94
C ARG A 182 -16.13 15.49 -3.72
N TYR A 183 -15.56 15.39 -2.53
CA TYR A 183 -16.22 15.80 -1.29
C TYR A 183 -15.75 17.18 -0.82
N SER A 184 -16.67 17.97 -0.26
CA SER A 184 -16.29 19.24 0.38
C SER A 184 -15.61 19.00 1.73
N ALA A 185 -14.68 19.86 2.11
CA ALA A 185 -13.95 19.75 3.38
C ALA A 185 -14.85 19.73 4.63
N ASP A 186 -16.01 20.39 4.58
CA ASP A 186 -16.97 20.40 5.69
C ASP A 186 -17.75 19.09 5.85
N SER A 187 -17.83 18.30 4.78
CA SER A 187 -18.61 17.04 4.70
C SER A 187 -17.82 15.80 5.13
N VAL A 188 -16.48 15.88 5.16
CA VAL A 188 -15.58 14.77 5.46
C VAL A 188 -15.11 14.77 6.91
N ARG A 189 -14.51 13.65 7.35
CA ARG A 189 -13.92 13.53 8.68
C ARG A 189 -12.39 13.63 8.60
N ALA A 190 -11.85 14.76 9.06
CA ALA A 190 -10.42 14.92 9.33
C ALA A 190 -10.10 14.69 10.82
N ILE A 191 -8.87 14.26 11.12
CA ILE A 191 -8.43 13.88 12.48
C ILE A 191 -7.16 14.63 12.94
N PRO A 192 -7.14 15.98 12.97
CA PRO A 192 -5.99 16.70 13.49
C PRO A 192 -5.87 16.56 15.02
N GLY A 193 -4.64 16.66 15.53
CA GLY A 193 -4.39 16.83 16.96
C GLY A 193 -4.84 18.24 17.43
N PRO A 194 -5.57 18.36 18.55
CA PRO A 194 -6.15 19.64 18.97
C PRO A 194 -5.10 20.71 19.35
N ILE A 195 -3.92 20.28 19.80
CA ILE A 195 -2.79 21.17 20.09
C ILE A 195 -1.97 21.40 18.82
N SER A 196 -1.69 20.33 18.08
CA SER A 196 -0.84 20.35 16.89
C SER A 196 -1.36 21.28 15.80
N VAL A 197 -2.68 21.41 15.65
CA VAL A 197 -3.30 22.29 14.63
C VAL A 197 -2.85 23.75 14.76
N ALA A 198 -2.54 24.22 15.97
CA ALA A 198 -2.05 25.59 16.18
C ALA A 198 -0.64 25.81 15.58
N GLY A 199 0.12 24.73 15.37
CA GLY A 199 1.44 24.76 14.74
C GLY A 199 1.43 24.49 13.23
N ILE A 200 0.28 24.17 12.63
CA ILE A 200 0.13 23.93 11.19
C ILE A 200 -0.32 25.25 10.55
N THR A 201 0.61 25.99 9.95
CA THR A 201 0.37 27.35 9.43
C THR A 201 0.59 27.49 7.92
N THR A 202 1.05 26.44 7.27
CA THR A 202 1.43 26.38 5.85
C THR A 202 0.68 25.23 5.17
N ILE A 203 0.42 25.38 3.87
CA ILE A 203 -0.19 24.37 3.00
C ILE A 203 0.87 23.98 1.98
N ASP A 204 0.95 22.69 1.63
CA ASP A 204 1.90 22.12 0.65
C ASP A 204 3.38 22.39 0.98
N GLU A 205 3.73 22.54 2.27
CA GLU A 205 5.11 22.64 2.72
C GLU A 205 5.83 21.28 2.51
N PRO A 206 7.00 21.24 1.84
CA PRO A 206 7.76 20.01 1.69
C PRO A 206 8.05 19.35 3.04
N ILE A 207 7.87 18.03 3.12
CA ILE A 207 8.11 17.29 4.37
C ILE A 207 9.56 17.45 4.88
N ALA A 208 10.52 17.59 3.96
CA ALA A 208 11.92 17.85 4.28
C ALA A 208 12.09 19.20 5.02
N ASP A 209 11.34 20.23 4.64
CA ASP A 209 11.39 21.54 5.30
C ASP A 209 10.76 21.47 6.70
N ILE A 210 9.65 20.74 6.85
CA ILE A 210 8.99 20.52 8.15
C ILE A 210 9.93 19.82 9.12
N LEU A 211 10.51 18.69 8.71
CA LEU A 211 11.40 17.88 9.54
C LEU A 211 12.74 18.56 9.77
N GLY A 212 13.32 19.19 8.74
CA GLY A 212 14.56 19.94 8.84
C GLY A 212 14.44 21.17 9.75
N ARG A 213 13.31 21.88 9.73
CA ARG A 213 13.02 22.97 10.68
C ARG A 213 12.93 22.46 12.12
N PHE A 214 12.33 21.29 12.33
CA PHE A 214 12.26 20.67 13.65
C PHE A 214 13.65 20.28 14.17
N GLU A 215 14.45 19.60 13.34
CA GLU A 215 15.82 19.20 13.64
C GLU A 215 16.71 20.41 13.94
N THR A 216 16.71 21.42 13.07
CA THR A 216 17.48 22.65 13.25
C THR A 216 17.13 23.34 14.57
N ALA A 217 15.84 23.41 14.90
CA ALA A 217 15.39 24.00 16.16
C ALA A 217 15.82 23.18 17.39
N ALA A 218 15.89 21.86 17.29
CA ALA A 218 16.38 20.98 18.35
C ALA A 218 17.90 21.12 18.55
N ILE A 219 18.68 21.07 17.46
CA ILE A 219 20.14 21.29 17.48
C ILE A 219 20.46 22.63 18.11
N LYS A 220 19.79 23.70 17.66
CA LYS A 220 20.02 25.04 18.20
C LYS A 220 19.75 25.09 19.72
N ARG A 221 18.68 24.47 20.21
CA ARG A 221 18.39 24.44 21.66
C ARG A 221 19.49 23.74 22.45
N VAL A 222 20.00 22.61 21.95
CA VAL A 222 21.09 21.87 22.58
C VAL A 222 22.39 22.68 22.54
N GLN A 223 22.70 23.33 21.41
CA GLN A 223 23.87 24.21 21.29
C GLN A 223 23.77 25.41 22.22
N ASP A 224 22.60 26.04 22.35
CA ASP A 224 22.38 27.14 23.29
C ASP A 224 22.60 26.68 24.75
N GLU A 225 22.27 25.42 25.07
CA GLU A 225 22.55 24.79 26.37
C GLU A 225 24.04 24.38 26.55
N GLN A 226 24.70 23.88 25.49
CA GLN A 226 26.10 23.46 25.49
C GLN A 226 27.09 24.61 25.39
N GLN A 227 26.76 25.74 24.76
CA GLN A 227 27.58 26.95 24.83
C GLN A 227 27.60 27.52 26.26
N ALA A 228 26.68 27.10 27.13
CA ALA A 228 26.79 27.31 28.58
C ALA A 228 27.71 26.29 29.30
N ALA A 229 28.22 25.28 28.59
CA ALA A 229 29.07 24.19 29.08
C ALA A 229 30.05 23.68 27.97
N ASP A 230 31.08 24.46 27.65
CA ASP A 230 32.27 24.16 26.79
C ASP A 230 32.14 23.11 25.65
N ALA A 231 32.23 23.57 24.39
CA ALA A 231 32.06 22.77 23.16
C ALA A 231 33.38 22.30 22.53
N ALA A 232 33.44 21.02 22.14
CA ALA A 232 34.33 20.51 21.11
C ALA A 232 33.48 19.74 20.08
N GLU A 233 33.47 20.21 18.83
CA GLU A 233 32.82 19.54 17.69
C GLU A 233 33.83 18.63 16.97
N ASN A 234 33.43 17.39 16.68
CA ASN A 234 34.10 16.50 15.73
C ASN A 234 33.15 16.25 14.54
N ASP A 235 33.71 16.22 13.33
CA ASP A 235 33.00 15.78 12.11
C ASP A 235 32.84 14.25 12.15
N ASP A 236 31.73 13.76 12.70
CA ASP A 236 31.42 12.33 12.75
C ASP A 236 30.86 11.83 11.41
N PHE A 237 31.27 10.62 10.99
CA PHE A 237 30.58 9.89 9.93
C PHE A 237 29.16 9.59 10.42
N ALA A 238 28.16 9.61 9.53
CA ALA A 238 26.72 9.48 9.78
C ALA A 238 26.40 8.75 11.10
N ALA A 239 25.50 9.31 11.91
CA ALA A 239 25.20 9.02 13.33
C ALA A 239 24.87 7.55 13.74
N LEU A 240 25.25 6.56 12.94
CA LEU A 240 25.42 5.16 13.27
C LEU A 240 26.58 4.97 14.28
N GLY A 241 26.31 5.31 15.54
CA GLY A 241 27.15 4.97 16.68
C GLY A 241 28.53 5.63 16.67
N GLU A 242 28.61 6.92 16.31
CA GLU A 242 29.85 7.71 16.31
C GLU A 242 30.94 7.04 15.46
N ALA A 243 30.58 6.58 14.25
CA ALA A 243 31.56 5.98 13.36
C ALA A 243 32.63 7.01 13.00
N THR A 244 33.91 6.66 13.20
CA THR A 244 35.03 7.60 12.97
C THR A 244 35.78 7.34 11.66
N SER A 245 35.40 6.30 10.91
CA SER A 245 36.00 5.93 9.63
C SER A 245 35.01 5.13 8.76
N ALA A 246 35.32 4.97 7.47
CA ALA A 246 34.51 4.15 6.57
C ALA A 246 34.49 2.66 6.96
N GLU A 247 35.61 2.13 7.46
CA GLU A 247 35.67 0.75 7.96
C GLU A 247 34.77 0.57 9.19
N ASP A 248 34.87 1.50 10.15
CA ASP A 248 34.04 1.47 11.36
C ASP A 248 32.56 1.62 11.00
N PHE A 249 32.23 2.50 10.05
CA PHE A 249 30.88 2.66 9.51
C PHE A 249 30.34 1.39 8.86
N ILE A 250 31.12 0.72 8.01
CA ILE A 250 30.73 -0.57 7.42
C ILE A 250 30.47 -1.57 8.55
N ARG A 251 31.38 -1.77 9.50
CA ARG A 251 31.22 -2.77 10.58
C ARG A 251 30.07 -2.45 11.54
N LYS A 252 29.69 -1.17 11.68
CA LYS A 252 28.52 -0.72 12.46
C LYS A 252 27.21 -0.72 11.66
N SER A 253 27.26 -0.85 10.34
CA SER A 253 26.08 -0.91 9.49
C SER A 253 25.50 -2.34 9.52
N PRO A 254 24.27 -2.57 10.04
CA PRO A 254 23.68 -3.90 10.08
C PRO A 254 23.35 -4.46 8.70
N ASN A 255 23.15 -3.57 7.72
CA ASN A 255 22.73 -3.94 6.39
C ASN A 255 23.56 -3.25 5.32
N ILE A 256 23.58 -3.88 4.14
CA ILE A 256 24.06 -3.31 2.88
C ILE A 256 22.94 -3.31 1.84
N SER A 257 23.01 -2.39 0.88
CA SER A 257 22.14 -2.40 -0.29
C SER A 257 22.79 -3.19 -1.42
N TRP A 258 22.29 -4.40 -1.67
CA TRP A 258 22.72 -5.27 -2.75
C TRP A 258 21.77 -5.18 -3.94
N VAL A 259 22.14 -4.40 -4.97
CA VAL A 259 21.33 -4.24 -6.19
C VAL A 259 19.88 -3.80 -5.87
N GLY A 260 19.74 -2.88 -4.92
CA GLY A 260 18.44 -2.37 -4.47
C GLY A 260 17.71 -3.22 -3.43
N HIS A 261 18.28 -4.35 -3.03
CA HIS A 261 17.78 -5.17 -1.91
C HIS A 261 18.57 -4.87 -0.64
N ILE A 262 17.88 -4.73 0.49
CA ILE A 262 18.53 -4.65 1.80
C ILE A 262 18.87 -6.07 2.24
N THR A 263 20.16 -6.33 2.46
CA THR A 263 20.71 -7.61 2.88
C THR A 263 21.53 -7.41 4.15
N ASP A 264 21.64 -8.44 4.99
CA ASP A 264 22.54 -8.43 6.14
C ASP A 264 23.97 -8.15 5.70
N ASN A 265 24.62 -7.23 6.40
CA ASN A 265 26.02 -6.93 6.16
C ASN A 265 26.89 -8.04 6.78
N PRO A 266 27.68 -8.80 5.99
CA PRO A 266 28.52 -9.87 6.53
C PRO A 266 29.56 -9.39 7.54
N ALA A 267 30.02 -8.14 7.43
CA ALA A 267 30.99 -7.55 8.35
C ALA A 267 30.35 -6.93 9.60
N TYR A 268 29.02 -6.96 9.75
CA TYR A 268 28.38 -6.31 10.88
C TYR A 268 28.81 -6.90 12.22
N GLY A 269 29.24 -6.04 13.15
CA GLY A 269 29.65 -6.43 14.50
C GLY A 269 31.01 -7.13 14.60
N THR A 270 31.72 -7.32 13.47
CA THR A 270 33.09 -7.84 13.46
C THR A 270 34.08 -6.82 14.04
N ALA A 271 35.21 -7.30 14.55
CA ALA A 271 36.22 -6.42 15.13
C ALA A 271 36.99 -5.64 14.05
N LEU A 272 37.55 -4.48 14.42
CA LEU A 272 38.49 -3.77 13.54
C LEU A 272 39.73 -4.64 13.30
N GLY A 273 40.11 -4.83 12.04
CA GLY A 273 41.20 -5.74 11.67
C GLY A 273 40.87 -7.23 11.82
N ASP A 274 39.58 -7.61 11.72
CA ASP A 274 39.16 -9.01 11.68
C ASP A 274 39.88 -9.78 10.55
N GLN A 275 40.30 -11.01 10.85
CA GLN A 275 41.08 -11.83 9.91
C GLN A 275 40.22 -12.48 8.80
N TYR A 276 38.91 -12.59 9.00
CA TYR A 276 37.98 -13.20 8.05
C TYR A 276 37.19 -12.16 7.26
N TYR A 277 36.99 -10.97 7.82
CA TYR A 277 36.25 -9.88 7.19
C TYR A 277 37.15 -8.66 7.06
N GLU A 278 37.90 -8.59 5.96
CA GLU A 278 38.85 -7.52 5.70
C GLU A 278 38.19 -6.42 4.86
N ILE A 279 38.37 -5.17 5.27
CA ILE A 279 37.86 -4.01 4.53
C ILE A 279 39.04 -3.26 3.94
N ARG A 280 39.17 -3.28 2.62
CA ARG A 280 40.26 -2.61 1.89
C ARG A 280 39.75 -1.37 1.17
N ALA A 281 40.52 -0.29 1.22
CA ALA A 281 40.25 0.88 0.39
C ALA A 281 40.64 0.60 -1.07
N PHE A 282 39.67 0.58 -1.97
CA PHE A 282 39.91 0.53 -3.41
C PHE A 282 40.19 1.94 -3.95
N ASP A 283 39.30 2.87 -3.60
CA ASP A 283 39.44 4.31 -3.84
C ASP A 283 38.71 5.07 -2.72
N ALA A 284 39.43 5.29 -1.61
CA ALA A 284 38.85 5.94 -0.43
C ALA A 284 38.35 7.35 -0.72
N ALA A 285 38.97 8.07 -1.66
CA ALA A 285 38.56 9.43 -2.03
C ALA A 285 37.19 9.44 -2.74
N ALA A 286 36.88 8.36 -3.49
CA ALA A 286 35.58 8.13 -4.11
C ALA A 286 34.62 7.32 -3.23
N GLY A 287 34.97 7.03 -1.97
CA GLY A 287 34.15 6.22 -1.06
C GLY A 287 34.06 4.75 -1.46
N LYS A 288 35.01 4.21 -2.24
CA LYS A 288 34.98 2.83 -2.74
C LYS A 288 35.87 1.92 -1.90
N TYR A 289 35.26 0.86 -1.38
CA TYR A 289 35.89 -0.13 -0.53
C TYR A 289 35.60 -1.54 -1.05
N ASP A 290 36.40 -2.51 -0.61
CA ASP A 290 36.19 -3.93 -0.81
C ASP A 290 36.02 -4.60 0.55
N LEU A 291 34.87 -5.24 0.75
CA LEU A 291 34.68 -6.20 1.84
C LEU A 291 35.11 -7.57 1.32
N ASP A 292 36.31 -7.99 1.71
CA ASP A 292 36.91 -9.27 1.38
C ASP A 292 36.59 -10.27 2.50
N ILE A 293 35.79 -11.29 2.15
CA ILE A 293 35.41 -12.36 3.07
C ILE A 293 36.32 -13.56 2.80
N HIS A 294 37.24 -13.83 3.72
CA HIS A 294 38.14 -14.98 3.66
C HIS A 294 37.40 -16.24 4.09
N LEU A 295 37.29 -17.20 3.17
CA LEU A 295 36.61 -18.48 3.37
C LEU A 295 37.56 -19.51 3.97
N ASP A 296 37.08 -20.24 4.97
CA ASP A 296 37.78 -21.40 5.48
C ASP A 296 37.70 -22.57 4.48
N THR A 297 38.77 -23.36 4.43
CA THR A 297 38.81 -24.59 3.63
C THR A 297 39.18 -25.78 4.50
N TYR A 298 38.71 -26.97 4.10
CA TYR A 298 39.05 -28.21 4.77
C TYR A 298 40.57 -28.45 4.88
N TRP A 299 41.35 -27.87 3.97
CA TRP A 299 42.79 -28.10 3.84
C TRP A 299 43.65 -27.02 4.49
N ASP A 300 43.07 -26.04 5.20
CA ASP A 300 43.84 -24.94 5.77
C ASP A 300 44.89 -25.39 6.81
N ASN A 301 44.74 -26.61 7.36
CA ASN A 301 45.69 -27.23 8.28
C ASN A 301 46.74 -28.13 7.60
N ASP A 302 46.74 -28.24 6.26
CA ASP A 302 47.79 -28.95 5.53
C ASP A 302 49.14 -28.20 5.68
N PRO A 303 50.29 -28.87 5.54
CA PRO A 303 51.61 -28.24 5.74
C PRO A 303 51.90 -27.01 4.86
N ASP A 304 51.19 -26.88 3.74
CA ASP A 304 51.24 -25.77 2.81
C ASP A 304 50.05 -24.80 2.93
N GLY A 305 49.24 -24.92 4.00
CA GLY A 305 48.01 -24.16 4.21
C GLY A 305 46.90 -24.51 3.21
N GLY A 306 46.98 -25.68 2.57
CA GLY A 306 46.04 -26.11 1.54
C GLY A 306 46.22 -25.39 0.21
N THR A 307 47.32 -24.65 0.02
CA THR A 307 47.58 -23.88 -1.21
C THR A 307 47.80 -24.76 -2.44
N SER A 308 48.20 -26.02 -2.26
CA SER A 308 48.22 -27.03 -3.35
C SER A 308 46.84 -27.55 -3.76
N LYS A 309 45.77 -27.19 -3.03
CA LYS A 309 44.40 -27.62 -3.30
C LYS A 309 43.62 -26.49 -3.96
N HIS A 310 42.86 -26.84 -4.98
CA HIS A 310 41.92 -25.91 -5.61
C HIS A 310 40.74 -25.63 -4.67
N ALA A 311 40.55 -24.36 -4.30
CA ALA A 311 39.45 -23.89 -3.49
C ALA A 311 39.15 -22.42 -3.79
N ALA A 312 37.89 -22.00 -3.66
CA ALA A 312 37.57 -20.58 -3.52
C ALA A 312 37.98 -20.15 -2.10
N ARG A 313 38.81 -19.11 -2.00
CA ARG A 313 39.39 -18.68 -0.71
C ARG A 313 38.90 -17.31 -0.25
N ASP A 314 38.30 -16.55 -1.15
CA ASP A 314 37.83 -15.20 -0.90
C ASP A 314 36.53 -14.94 -1.67
N ILE A 315 35.68 -14.08 -1.09
CA ILE A 315 34.54 -13.45 -1.75
C ILE A 315 34.68 -11.95 -1.54
N VAL A 316 34.88 -11.23 -2.63
CA VAL A 316 34.95 -9.76 -2.61
C VAL A 316 33.57 -9.18 -2.86
N ILE A 317 33.11 -8.35 -1.92
CA ILE A 317 31.90 -7.54 -2.05
C ILE A 317 32.36 -6.07 -2.16
N PRO A 318 32.39 -5.50 -3.36
CA PRO A 318 32.77 -4.10 -3.54
C PRO A 318 31.65 -3.19 -3.03
N LEU A 319 32.00 -2.23 -2.18
CA LEU A 319 31.08 -1.30 -1.53
C LEU A 319 31.35 0.15 -1.95
N ILE A 320 30.29 0.93 -2.07
CA ILE A 320 30.25 2.39 -2.13
C ILE A 320 29.76 2.86 -0.76
N VAL A 321 30.54 3.70 -0.11
CA VAL A 321 30.32 4.21 1.23
C VAL A 321 30.29 5.73 1.18
N GLU A 322 29.09 6.28 1.31
CA GLU A 322 28.84 7.71 1.41
C GLU A 322 28.36 8.04 2.83
N GLY A 323 29.27 8.02 3.79
CA GLY A 323 28.89 8.23 5.20
C GLY A 323 28.84 9.70 5.64
N THR A 324 28.89 10.65 4.71
CA THR A 324 28.64 12.07 5.01
C THR A 324 27.15 12.42 4.99
N GLU A 325 26.30 11.55 4.42
CA GLU A 325 24.85 11.74 4.42
C GLU A 325 24.18 10.87 5.52
N PRO A 326 23.31 11.44 6.37
CA PRO A 326 22.63 10.69 7.42
C PRO A 326 21.78 9.54 6.87
N GLY A 327 21.79 8.41 7.58
CA GLY A 327 20.87 7.30 7.32
C GLY A 327 21.15 6.47 6.06
N ARG A 328 22.28 6.70 5.36
CA ARG A 328 22.73 5.81 4.28
C ARG A 328 23.25 4.49 4.83
N VAL A 329 23.20 3.46 3.99
CA VAL A 329 23.84 2.16 4.21
C VAL A 329 24.92 1.96 3.14
N PRO A 330 25.97 1.15 3.38
CA PRO A 330 26.90 0.77 2.33
C PRO A 330 26.16 0.12 1.16
N VAL A 331 26.50 0.51 -0.07
CA VAL A 331 25.84 0.04 -1.30
C VAL A 331 26.81 -0.82 -2.08
N VAL A 332 26.40 -1.99 -2.54
CA VAL A 332 27.24 -2.84 -3.38
C VAL A 332 27.44 -2.20 -4.74
N ASP A 333 28.71 -2.00 -5.13
CA ASP A 333 29.09 -1.48 -6.45
C ASP A 333 28.85 -2.57 -7.50
N ARG A 334 27.71 -2.48 -8.21
CA ARG A 334 27.30 -3.48 -9.19
C ARG A 334 28.32 -3.65 -10.32
N GLU A 335 28.94 -2.57 -10.77
CA GLU A 335 29.88 -2.64 -11.90
C GLU A 335 31.13 -3.42 -11.51
N ARG A 336 31.60 -3.22 -10.28
CA ARG A 336 32.75 -3.93 -9.73
C ARG A 336 32.42 -5.35 -9.29
N LEU A 337 31.19 -5.60 -8.84
CA LEU A 337 30.76 -6.92 -8.36
C LEU A 337 30.78 -7.99 -9.46
N ILE A 338 30.45 -7.62 -10.71
CA ILE A 338 30.33 -8.56 -11.82
C ILE A 338 31.59 -9.43 -12.00
N PRO A 339 32.80 -8.87 -12.22
CA PRO A 339 33.99 -9.68 -12.38
C PRO A 339 34.29 -10.56 -11.16
N ASP A 340 34.06 -10.08 -9.94
CA ASP A 340 34.31 -10.84 -8.70
C ASP A 340 33.37 -12.05 -8.58
N VAL A 341 32.08 -11.88 -8.90
CA VAL A 341 31.11 -12.98 -8.91
C VAL A 341 31.48 -14.01 -9.98
N TYR A 342 31.87 -13.59 -11.18
CA TYR A 342 32.31 -14.53 -12.22
C TYR A 342 33.60 -15.27 -11.82
N ALA A 343 34.55 -14.60 -11.18
CA ALA A 343 35.75 -15.23 -10.65
C ALA A 343 35.43 -16.27 -9.57
N MET A 344 34.55 -15.92 -8.62
CA MET A 344 34.07 -16.84 -7.58
C MET A 344 33.35 -18.05 -8.18
N LEU A 345 32.48 -17.85 -9.17
CA LEU A 345 31.78 -18.95 -9.86
C LEU A 345 32.73 -19.84 -10.64
N ALA A 346 33.73 -19.28 -11.33
CA ALA A 346 34.76 -20.04 -12.03
C ALA A 346 35.61 -20.87 -11.05
N ALA A 347 36.02 -20.27 -9.93
CA ALA A 347 36.74 -20.98 -8.87
C ALA A 347 35.88 -22.12 -8.28
N THR A 348 34.61 -21.86 -7.98
CA THR A 348 33.69 -22.88 -7.46
C THR A 348 33.44 -24.01 -8.46
N ALA A 349 33.40 -23.70 -9.76
CA ALA A 349 33.27 -24.68 -10.83
C ALA A 349 34.54 -25.51 -11.09
N GLY A 350 35.64 -25.22 -10.40
CA GLY A 350 36.90 -25.95 -10.55
C GLY A 350 37.80 -25.45 -11.70
N ILE A 351 37.53 -24.27 -12.27
CA ILE A 351 38.39 -23.69 -13.31
C ILE A 351 39.76 -23.38 -12.70
N GLY A 352 40.82 -23.92 -13.29
CA GLY A 352 42.19 -23.96 -12.76
C GLY A 352 42.59 -25.31 -12.17
N ASN A 353 41.63 -26.22 -11.92
CA ASN A 353 41.89 -27.54 -11.35
C ASN A 353 42.22 -28.59 -12.43
N THR A 354 42.88 -29.67 -12.00
CA THR A 354 43.04 -30.90 -12.78
C THR A 354 42.20 -32.01 -12.13
N ALA A 355 41.26 -32.57 -12.88
CA ALA A 355 40.41 -33.66 -12.43
C ALA A 355 41.23 -34.92 -12.09
N ILE A 356 40.64 -35.83 -11.31
CA ILE A 356 41.29 -37.11 -10.94
C ILE A 356 41.64 -37.97 -12.17
N THR A 357 40.94 -37.76 -13.28
CA THR A 357 41.20 -38.40 -14.58
C THR A 357 42.36 -37.77 -15.35
N GLY A 358 42.92 -36.65 -14.88
CA GLY A 358 43.99 -35.90 -15.52
C GLY A 358 43.52 -34.75 -16.42
N ASP A 359 42.21 -34.57 -16.56
CA ASP A 359 41.62 -33.51 -17.40
C ASP A 359 41.79 -32.13 -16.75
N LYS A 360 42.29 -31.14 -17.51
CA LYS A 360 42.46 -29.77 -17.03
C LYS A 360 41.24 -28.93 -17.33
N LEU A 361 40.67 -28.29 -16.32
CA LEU A 361 39.57 -27.35 -16.45
C LEU A 361 40.14 -25.94 -16.63
N THR A 362 40.30 -25.47 -17.86
CA THR A 362 40.99 -24.19 -18.13
C THR A 362 40.06 -23.00 -18.35
N GLU A 363 38.79 -23.24 -18.70
CA GLU A 363 37.82 -22.19 -18.99
C GLU A 363 36.39 -22.63 -18.69
N MET A 364 35.50 -21.67 -18.46
CA MET A 364 34.06 -21.93 -18.28
C MET A 364 33.44 -22.46 -19.59
N PRO A 365 32.42 -23.33 -19.52
CA PRO A 365 31.69 -23.77 -20.70
C PRO A 365 31.14 -22.57 -21.48
N GLN A 366 31.39 -22.55 -22.80
CA GLN A 366 30.80 -21.59 -23.72
C GLN A 366 29.46 -22.14 -24.22
N LEU A 367 28.45 -21.27 -24.33
CA LEU A 367 27.14 -21.59 -24.88
C LEU A 367 27.15 -21.66 -26.40
#